data_AF-A0A5K0Y5K5-F1
#
_entry.id   AF-A0A5K0Y5K5-F1
#
_cell.length_a   1.000
_cell.length_b   1.000
_cell.length_c   1.000
_cell.angle_alpha   90.00
_cell.angle_beta   90.00
_cell.angle_gamma   90.00
#
_symmetry.space_group_name_H-M   'P 1'
#
loop_
_entity.id
_entity.type
_entity.pdbx_description
1 polymer ?
#
loop_
_entity_poly.entity_id
_entity_poly.type
_entity_poly.pdbx_seq_one_letter_code
_entity_poly.pdbx_strand_id
1 'polypeptide(L)' 'AAENDSMGPLFSFDSIKAATDNFSEANKLTEDDFGSVYK' A
#
# COMPACT_ATOMS: atom_id res chain seq x y z
N ALA A 1 25.19 -12.24 15.20
CA ALA A 1 24.19 -11.54 16.02
C ALA A 1 23.04 -11.18 15.10
N ALA A 2 21.80 -11.54 15.47
CA ALA A 2 20.65 -11.52 14.58
C ALA A 2 20.46 -10.16 13.90
N GLU A 3 20.31 -10.19 12.57
CA GLU A 3 19.90 -9.03 11.80
C GLU A 3 18.53 -8.60 12.30
N ASN A 4 18.40 -7.34 12.65
CA ASN A 4 17.16 -6.73 13.08
C ASN A 4 16.23 -6.67 11.86
N ASP A 5 15.53 -7.77 11.60
CA ASP A 5 14.41 -7.84 10.65
C ASP A 5 13.31 -6.94 11.23
N SER A 6 13.44 -5.65 10.93
CA SER A 6 12.49 -4.64 11.34
C SER A 6 11.22 -4.86 10.54
N MET A 7 10.40 -5.81 11.00
CA MET A 7 9.03 -6.00 10.55
C MET A 7 8.36 -4.63 10.62
N GLY A 8 8.14 -4.04 9.44
CA GLY A 8 7.60 -2.70 9.30
C GLY A 8 6.21 -2.57 9.94
N PRO A 9 5.64 -1.36 9.96
CA PRO A 9 4.29 -1.17 10.47
C PRO A 9 3.31 -2.08 9.73
N LEU A 10 2.61 -2.93 10.49
CA LEU A 10 1.54 -3.77 9.99
C LEU A 10 0.28 -2.93 9.88
N PHE A 11 -0.28 -2.84 8.68
CA PHE A 11 -1.56 -2.18 8.42
C PHE A 11 -2.65 -3.23 8.18
N SER A 12 -3.85 -2.95 8.69
CA SER A 12 -5.01 -3.77 8.33
C SER A 12 -5.41 -3.50 6.89
N PHE A 13 -5.99 -4.51 6.24
CA PHE A 13 -6.51 -4.36 4.88
C PHE A 13 -7.60 -3.28 4.80
N ASP A 14 -8.43 -3.16 5.83
CA ASP A 14 -9.46 -2.12 5.91
C ASP A 14 -8.86 -0.71 5.95
N SER A 15 -7.73 -0.52 6.63
CA SER A 15 -7.01 0.75 6.64
C SER A 15 -6.50 1.11 5.24
N ILE A 16 -5.93 0.14 4.52
CA ILE A 16 -5.45 0.35 3.14
C ILE A 16 -6.62 0.70 2.22
N LYS A 17 -7.72 -0.04 2.30
CA LYS A 17 -8.94 0.23 1.53
C LYS A 17 -9.51 1.61 1.80
N ALA A 18 -9.58 2.03 3.07
CA ALA A 18 -10.10 3.34 3.40
C ALA A 18 -9.20 4.47 2.87
N ALA A 19 -7.87 4.29 2.93
CA ALA A 19 -6.92 5.27 2.43
C ALA A 19 -7.00 5.44 0.90
N THR A 20 -7.12 4.33 0.15
CA THR A 20 -7.16 4.37 -1.32
C THR A 20 -8.55 4.59 -1.91
N ASP A 21 -9.58 4.86 -1.09
CA ASP A 21 -11.00 4.87 -1.47
C ASP A 21 -11.37 3.59 -2.24
N ASN A 22 -11.09 2.45 -1.62
CA ASN A 22 -11.28 1.12 -2.18
C ASN A 22 -10.61 0.95 -3.55
N PHE A 23 -9.37 1.44 -3.69
CA PHE A 23 -8.58 1.41 -4.93
C PHE A 23 -9.28 2.09 -6.12
N SER A 24 -10.02 3.17 -5.84
CA SER A 24 -10.69 3.98 -6.86
C SER A 24 -9.69 4.51 -7.89
N GLU A 25 -10.05 4.45 -9.17
CA GLU A 25 -9.22 5.02 -10.24
C GLU A 25 -8.99 6.52 -10.09
N ALA A 26 -9.90 7.23 -9.40
CA ALA A 26 -9.73 8.65 -9.08
C ALA A 26 -8.53 8.93 -8.15
N ASN A 27 -8.05 7.91 -7.43
CA ASN A 27 -6.89 7.98 -6.54
C ASN A 27 -5.65 7.31 -7.13
N LYS A 28 -5.74 6.71 -8.32
CA LYS A 28 -4.61 6.09 -9.00
C LYS A 28 -3.67 7.19 -9.52
N LEU A 29 -2.41 7.11 -9.12
CA LEU A 29 -1.36 8.05 -9.52
C LEU A 29 -0.62 7.54 -10.75
N THR A 30 -0.16 6.30 -10.70
CA THR A 30 0.62 5.67 -11.76
C THR A 30 0.32 4.17 -11.82
N GLU A 31 0.49 3.58 -13.00
CA GLU A 31 0.57 2.14 -13.17
C GLU A 31 1.63 1.80 -14.20
N ASP A 32 2.42 0.79 -13.88
CA ASP A 32 3.39 0.18 -14.75
C ASP A 32 3.32 -1.35 -14.61
N ASP A 33 4.22 -2.06 -15.28
CA ASP A 33 4.32 -3.53 -15.20
C ASP A 33 4.56 -4.07 -13.78
N PHE A 34 4.95 -3.23 -12.82
CA PHE A 34 5.18 -3.61 -11.42
C PHE A 34 3.99 -3.33 -10.50
N GLY A 35 2.98 -2.60 -10.99
CA GLY A 35 1.70 -2.42 -10.30
C GLY A 35 1.19 -0.98 -10.29
N SER A 36 0.10 -0.77 -9.55
CA SER A 36 -0.55 0.53 -9.40
C SER A 36 -0.14 1.22 -8.09
N VAL A 37 0.09 2.54 -8.17
CA VAL A 37 0.29 3.42 -7.03
C VAL A 37 -0.96 4.27 -6.82
N TYR A 38 -1.45 4.34 -5.59
CA TYR A 38 -2.61 5.14 -5.20
C TYR A 38 -2.19 6.19 -4.16
N LYS A 39 -2.86 7.35 -4.17
CA LYS A 39 -2.74 8.36 -3.10
C LYS A 39 -3.58 7.99 -1.88
#